data_AF-A0A2T2ZBN8-F1
#
_entry.id   AF-A0A2T2ZBN8-F1
#
_cell.length_a   1.000
_cell.length_b   1.000
_cell.length_c   1.000
_cell.angle_alpha   90.00
_cell.angle_beta   90.00
_cell.angle_gamma   90.00
#
_symmetry.space_group_name_H-M   'P 1'
#
loop_
_entity.id
_entity.type
_entity.pdbx_description
1 polymer ?
#
loop_
_entity_poly.entity_id
_entity_poly.type
_entity_poly.pdbx_seq_one_letter_code
_entity_poly.pdbx_strand_id
1 'polypeptide(L)'
;MLAFGPPRPLGEAPRSFRLAGRALATAAALGHTGTCEFDGLGLLPGVAADPELGAELVRRYLAPLGSTGSATTLIDTVTAYLDTGMRIEATAQRLIVHPNTVRYRIARFEELTGCDLRRAHTGAQVWWAIQYDRLVRPGATNFASANQ
;
A
#
# COMPACT_ATOMS: atom_id res chain seq x y z
N MET A 1 -20.95 4.07 -4.56
CA MET A 1 -19.56 4.32 -4.97
C MET A 1 -19.53 4.35 -6.49
N LEU A 2 -18.83 5.30 -7.10
CA LEU A 2 -18.75 5.46 -8.55
C LEU A 2 -17.27 5.45 -8.96
N ALA A 3 -16.93 4.72 -10.03
CA ALA A 3 -15.56 4.68 -10.54
C ALA A 3 -15.53 5.14 -11.99
N PHE A 4 -14.52 5.93 -12.33
CA PHE A 4 -14.32 6.44 -13.68
C PHE A 4 -13.06 5.82 -14.30
N GLY A 5 -13.21 5.35 -15.54
CA GLY A 5 -12.08 5.00 -16.38
C GLY A 5 -11.49 6.27 -17.03
N PRO A 6 -10.25 6.21 -17.54
CA PRO A 6 -9.65 7.37 -18.19
C PRO A 6 -10.46 7.81 -19.41
N PRO A 7 -10.51 9.12 -19.73
CA PRO A 7 -11.18 9.62 -20.93
C PRO A 7 -10.52 9.03 -22.18
N ARG A 8 -11.33 8.50 -23.10
CA ARG A 8 -10.86 7.82 -24.31
C ARG A 8 -11.80 8.09 -25.50
N PRO A 9 -11.30 8.03 -26.74
CA PRO A 9 -12.15 8.04 -27.94
C PRO A 9 -13.18 6.90 -27.90
N LEU A 10 -14.32 7.06 -28.59
CA LEU A 10 -15.43 6.10 -28.56
C LEU A 10 -15.02 4.65 -28.89
N GLY A 11 -14.08 4.46 -29.83
CA GLY A 11 -13.55 3.12 -30.17
C GLY A 11 -12.80 2.42 -29.02
N GLU A 12 -12.35 3.17 -28.01
CA GLU A 12 -11.70 2.67 -26.80
C GLU A 12 -12.62 2.66 -25.57
N ALA A 13 -13.92 3.01 -25.72
CA ALA A 13 -14.88 3.00 -24.62
C ALA A 13 -14.94 1.64 -23.87
N PRO A 14 -14.87 0.46 -24.53
CA PRO A 14 -14.80 -0.82 -23.81
C PRO A 14 -13.58 -0.94 -22.90
N ARG A 15 -12.43 -0.37 -23.29
CA ARG A 15 -11.22 -0.35 -22.47
C ARG A 15 -11.39 0.56 -21.25
N SER A 16 -11.95 1.75 -21.44
CA SER A 16 -12.25 2.68 -20.34
C SER A 16 -13.23 2.06 -19.33
N PHE A 17 -14.29 1.39 -19.81
CA PHE A 17 -15.24 0.67 -18.97
C PHE A 17 -14.59 -0.46 -18.16
N ARG A 18 -13.71 -1.28 -18.76
CA ARG A 18 -12.97 -2.32 -18.01
C ARG A 18 -12.10 -1.73 -16.89
N LEU A 19 -11.43 -0.60 -17.15
CA LEU A 19 -10.62 0.09 -16.15
C LEU A 19 -11.49 0.66 -15.03
N ALA A 20 -12.63 1.27 -15.36
CA ALA A 20 -13.62 1.72 -14.39
C ALA A 20 -14.13 0.55 -13.50
N GLY A 21 -14.41 -0.61 -14.11
CA GLY A 21 -14.82 -1.82 -13.38
C GLY A 21 -13.75 -2.33 -12.41
N ARG A 22 -12.47 -2.35 -12.83
CA ARG A 22 -11.34 -2.70 -11.94
C ARG A 22 -11.19 -1.69 -10.80
N ALA A 23 -11.33 -0.41 -11.09
CA ALA A 23 -11.29 0.64 -10.08
C ALA A 23 -12.42 0.47 -9.04
N LEU A 24 -13.65 0.22 -9.50
CA LEU A 24 -14.80 -0.01 -8.63
C LEU A 24 -14.61 -1.24 -7.74
N ALA A 25 -14.16 -2.37 -8.31
CA ALA A 25 -13.92 -3.59 -7.54
C ALA A 25 -12.84 -3.38 -6.46
N THR A 26 -11.77 -2.66 -6.81
CA THR A 26 -10.65 -2.37 -5.89
C THR A 26 -11.07 -1.43 -4.77
N ALA A 27 -11.75 -0.33 -5.08
CA ALA A 27 -12.21 0.62 -4.07
C ALA A 27 -13.25 -0.02 -3.12
N ALA A 28 -14.07 -0.95 -3.62
CA ALA A 28 -15.03 -1.67 -2.80
C ALA A 28 -14.32 -2.61 -1.82
N ALA A 29 -13.29 -3.33 -2.29
CA ALA A 29 -12.45 -4.18 -1.43
C ALA A 29 -11.71 -3.39 -0.34
N LEU A 30 -11.35 -2.13 -0.61
CA LEU A 30 -10.68 -1.24 0.35
C LEU A 30 -11.64 -0.54 1.32
N GLY A 31 -12.96 -0.74 1.20
CA GLY A 31 -13.94 0.00 1.99
C GLY A 31 -13.96 1.50 1.70
N HIS A 32 -13.45 1.93 0.53
CA HIS A 32 -13.51 3.32 0.13
C HIS A 32 -14.95 3.76 -0.16
N THR A 33 -15.28 4.99 0.22
CA THR A 33 -16.58 5.61 -0.06
C THR A 33 -16.36 6.87 -0.91
N GLY A 34 -17.21 7.11 -1.90
CA GLY A 34 -17.10 8.26 -2.82
C GLY A 34 -16.81 7.87 -4.29
N THR A 35 -16.15 8.77 -5.00
CA THR A 35 -15.72 8.61 -6.41
C THR A 35 -14.25 8.26 -6.49
N CYS A 36 -13.86 7.27 -7.29
CA CYS A 36 -12.45 6.99 -7.58
C CYS A 36 -12.16 7.01 -9.08
N GLU A 37 -11.11 7.71 -9.46
CA GLU A 37 -10.52 7.59 -10.80
C GLU A 37 -9.48 6.47 -10.79
N PHE A 38 -9.35 5.75 -11.90
CA PHE A 38 -8.35 4.69 -12.03
C PHE A 38 -6.93 5.19 -11.74
N ASP A 39 -6.58 6.40 -12.18
CA ASP A 39 -5.26 7.00 -11.95
C ASP A 39 -5.02 7.32 -10.47
N GLY A 40 -6.07 7.60 -9.70
CA GLY A 40 -6.01 7.81 -8.25
C GLY A 40 -5.78 6.53 -7.44
N LEU A 41 -5.98 5.34 -8.03
CA LEU A 41 -5.78 4.05 -7.36
C LEU A 41 -4.37 3.48 -7.53
N GLY A 42 -3.57 4.05 -8.45
CA GLY A 42 -2.20 3.58 -8.73
C GLY A 42 -2.15 2.07 -9.01
N LEU A 43 -1.31 1.35 -8.25
CA LEU A 43 -1.08 -0.10 -8.43
C LEU A 43 -2.08 -0.98 -7.64
N LEU A 44 -2.99 -0.42 -6.85
CA LEU A 44 -3.92 -1.19 -6.01
C LEU A 44 -4.80 -2.19 -6.80
N PRO A 45 -5.29 -1.88 -8.02
CA PRO A 45 -6.01 -2.88 -8.83
C PRO A 45 -5.14 -4.03 -9.34
N GLY A 46 -3.81 -3.86 -9.34
CA GLY A 46 -2.86 -4.94 -9.55
C GLY A 46 -2.75 -5.81 -8.30
N VAL A 47 -2.59 -5.17 -7.14
CA VAL A 47 -2.53 -5.84 -5.83
C VAL A 47 -3.76 -6.73 -5.59
N ALA A 48 -4.95 -6.22 -5.88
CA ALA A 48 -6.20 -6.97 -5.72
C ALA A 48 -6.39 -8.09 -6.75
N ALA A 49 -5.72 -8.01 -7.91
CA ALA A 49 -5.91 -8.96 -9.01
C ALA A 49 -5.05 -10.23 -8.88
N ASP A 50 -4.04 -10.24 -8.02
CA ASP A 50 -3.13 -11.38 -7.82
C ASP A 50 -3.01 -11.75 -6.33
N PRO A 51 -4.01 -12.48 -5.79
CA PRO A 51 -4.02 -12.88 -4.39
C PRO A 51 -2.94 -13.91 -4.03
N GLU A 52 -2.52 -14.75 -4.98
CA GLU A 52 -1.46 -15.74 -4.74
C GLU A 52 -0.12 -15.05 -4.52
N LEU A 53 0.24 -14.09 -5.39
CA LEU A 53 1.42 -13.26 -5.20
C LEU A 53 1.32 -12.44 -3.90
N GLY A 54 0.16 -11.83 -3.64
CA GLY A 54 -0.08 -11.07 -2.42
C GLY A 54 0.18 -11.89 -1.15
N ALA A 55 -0.37 -13.11 -1.09
CA ALA A 55 -0.20 -14.01 0.05
C ALA A 55 1.28 -14.44 0.23
N GLU A 56 1.99 -14.73 -0.86
CA GLU A 56 3.41 -15.09 -0.81
C GLU A 56 4.29 -13.93 -0.33
N LEU A 57 3.99 -12.70 -0.77
CA LEU A 57 4.71 -11.51 -0.31
C LEU A 57 4.41 -11.19 1.16
N VAL A 58 3.16 -11.35 1.62
CA VAL A 58 2.80 -11.24 3.05
C VAL A 58 3.54 -12.29 3.87
N ARG A 59 3.58 -13.54 3.42
CA ARG A 59 4.33 -14.62 4.06
C ARG A 59 5.82 -14.30 4.15
N ARG A 60 6.39 -13.68 3.10
CA ARG A 60 7.82 -13.33 3.05
C ARG A 60 8.18 -12.15 3.95
N TYR A 61 7.38 -11.08 3.95
CA TYR A 61 7.78 -9.79 4.52
C TYR A 61 7.01 -9.39 5.78
N LEU A 62 5.78 -9.85 5.98
CA LEU A 62 4.96 -9.45 7.12
C LEU A 62 4.85 -10.55 8.18
N ALA A 63 4.78 -11.83 7.78
CA ALA A 63 4.74 -12.94 8.72
C ALA A 63 5.94 -12.99 9.70
N PRO A 64 7.20 -12.65 9.30
CA PRO A 64 8.33 -12.60 10.24
C PRO A 64 8.19 -11.57 11.37
N LEU A 65 7.30 -10.58 11.23
CA LEU A 65 7.07 -9.57 12.26
C LEU A 65 6.24 -10.11 13.45
N GLY A 66 5.55 -11.24 13.26
CA GLY A 66 4.64 -11.82 14.24
C GLY A 66 3.33 -11.03 14.38
N SER A 67 2.57 -11.34 15.43
CA SER A 67 1.20 -10.81 15.65
C SER A 67 1.09 -9.83 16.84
N THR A 68 2.19 -9.18 17.21
CA THR A 68 2.22 -8.25 18.36
C THR A 68 1.91 -6.82 17.93
N GLY A 69 1.56 -5.93 18.88
CA GLY A 69 1.40 -4.49 18.58
C GLY A 69 2.67 -3.82 18.02
N SER A 70 3.85 -4.42 18.22
CA SER A 70 5.09 -3.98 17.58
C SER A 70 5.06 -4.20 16.07
N ALA A 71 4.41 -5.25 15.57
CA ALA A 71 4.35 -5.55 14.13
C ALA A 71 3.60 -4.44 13.38
N THR A 72 2.44 -4.03 13.88
CA THR A 72 1.67 -2.91 13.33
C THR A 72 2.49 -1.63 13.28
N THR A 73 3.20 -1.33 14.37
CA THR A 73 4.06 -0.13 14.45
C THR A 73 5.19 -0.15 13.42
N LEU A 74 5.78 -1.32 13.15
CA LEU A 74 6.81 -1.48 12.11
C LEU A 74 6.21 -1.29 10.71
N ILE A 75 5.06 -1.92 10.43
CA ILE A 75 4.35 -1.79 9.15
C ILE A 75 3.98 -0.33 8.86
N ASP A 76 3.44 0.39 9.84
CA ASP A 76 3.09 1.80 9.70
C ASP A 76 4.32 2.67 9.47
N THR A 77 5.44 2.36 10.15
CA THR A 77 6.70 3.08 9.97
C THR A 77 7.27 2.84 8.57
N VAL A 78 7.27 1.61 8.08
CA VAL A 78 7.73 1.27 6.72
C VAL A 78 6.81 1.89 5.66
N THR A 79 5.49 1.88 5.87
CA THR A 79 4.54 2.56 4.98
C THR A 79 4.89 4.04 4.83
N ALA A 80 5.00 4.76 5.96
CA ALA A 80 5.37 6.18 5.94
C ALA A 80 6.77 6.42 5.37
N TYR A 81 7.71 5.50 5.59
CA TYR A 81 9.05 5.57 5.02
C TYR A 81 9.03 5.49 3.49
N LEU A 82 8.29 4.54 2.92
CA LEU A 82 8.14 4.41 1.47
C LEU A 82 7.39 5.61 0.87
N ASP A 83 6.29 6.05 1.51
CA ASP A 83 5.48 7.20 1.07
C ASP A 83 6.25 8.53 1.07
N THR A 84 7.26 8.66 1.94
CA THR A 84 8.10 9.86 2.04
C THR A 84 9.39 9.77 1.20
N GLY A 85 9.46 8.81 0.28
CA GLY A 85 10.61 8.62 -0.60
C GLY A 85 11.85 8.10 0.14
N MET A 86 11.64 7.27 1.16
CA MET A 86 12.70 6.66 1.96
C MET A 86 13.57 7.68 2.73
N ARG A 87 12.97 8.82 3.11
CA ARG A 87 13.63 9.93 3.82
C ARG A 87 13.30 9.92 5.31
N ILE A 88 14.28 9.55 6.14
CA ILE A 88 14.14 9.43 7.60
C ILE A 88 13.51 10.66 8.25
N GLU A 89 13.98 11.87 7.94
CA GLU A 89 13.47 13.11 8.55
C GLU A 89 11.99 13.35 8.21
N ALA A 90 11.60 13.14 6.95
CA ALA A 90 10.22 13.31 6.51
C ALA A 90 9.31 12.24 7.13
N THR A 91 9.79 11.01 7.25
CA THR A 91 9.07 9.93 7.96
C THR A 91 8.87 10.26 9.44
N ALA A 92 9.92 10.77 10.10
CA ALA A 92 9.89 11.12 11.51
C ALA A 92 8.88 12.24 11.79
N GLN A 93 8.88 13.28 10.95
CA GLN A 93 7.90 14.37 10.99
C GLN A 93 6.47 13.86 10.79
N ARG A 94 6.25 13.00 9.79
CA ARG A 94 4.92 12.42 9.50
C ARG A 94 4.38 11.57 10.64
N LEU A 95 5.25 10.81 11.31
CA LEU A 95 4.87 9.92 12.41
C LEU A 95 4.92 10.58 13.79
N ILE A 96 5.38 11.84 13.89
CA ILE A 96 5.55 12.58 15.15
C ILE A 96 6.45 11.79 16.12
N VAL A 97 7.61 11.34 15.63
CA VAL A 97 8.63 10.63 16.41
C VAL A 97 10.01 11.19 16.12
N HIS A 98 10.99 10.84 16.96
CA HIS A 98 12.38 11.21 16.72
C HIS A 98 12.99 10.44 15.51
N PRO A 99 13.86 11.04 14.69
CA PRO A 99 14.53 10.37 13.57
C PRO A 99 15.23 9.04 13.92
N ASN A 100 15.84 8.96 15.11
CA ASN A 100 16.47 7.72 15.61
C ASN A 100 15.46 6.59 15.78
N THR A 101 14.22 6.89 16.19
CA THR A 101 13.15 5.89 16.32
C THR A 101 12.78 5.32 14.96
N VAL A 102 12.74 6.14 13.90
CA VAL A 102 12.52 5.67 12.53
C VAL A 102 13.67 4.76 12.11
N ARG A 103 14.93 5.19 12.26
CA ARG A 103 16.10 4.37 11.92
C ARG A 103 16.08 3.02 12.61
N TYR A 104 15.80 3.01 13.90
CA TYR A 104 15.67 1.78 14.69
C TYR A 104 14.57 0.87 14.14
N ARG A 105 13.38 1.39 13.87
CA ARG A 105 12.26 0.60 13.36
C ARG A 105 12.51 0.05 11.95
N ILE A 106 13.13 0.84 11.07
CA ILE A 106 13.53 0.38 9.73
C ILE A 106 14.59 -0.73 9.84
N ALA A 107 15.65 -0.52 10.62
CA ALA A 107 16.67 -1.55 10.83
C ALA A 107 16.08 -2.83 11.42
N ARG A 108 15.13 -2.71 12.37
CA ARG A 108 14.44 -3.85 12.96
C ARG A 108 13.59 -4.61 11.95
N PHE A 109 12.88 -3.90 11.06
CA PHE A 109 12.13 -4.55 9.98
C PHE A 109 13.06 -5.29 9.02
N GLU A 110 14.16 -4.68 8.61
CA GLU A 110 15.16 -5.29 7.72
C GLU A 110 15.85 -6.51 8.37
N GLU A 111 16.14 -6.45 9.67
CA GLU A 111 16.67 -7.57 10.46
C GLU A 111 15.70 -8.75 10.49
N LEU A 112 14.42 -8.51 10.79
CA LEU A 112 13.41 -9.57 10.89
C LEU A 112 13.08 -10.21 9.54
N THR A 113 13.17 -9.47 8.45
CA THR A 113 12.79 -9.92 7.10
C THR A 113 13.99 -10.36 6.25
N GLY A 114 15.20 -9.97 6.64
CA GLY A 114 16.42 -10.14 5.85
C GLY A 114 16.39 -9.38 4.53
N CYS A 115 15.70 -8.24 4.48
CA CYS A 115 15.50 -7.43 3.27
C CYS A 115 16.28 -6.12 3.31
N ASP A 116 16.43 -5.47 2.14
CA ASP A 116 16.94 -4.10 2.02
C ASP A 116 15.86 -3.24 1.35
N LEU A 117 15.22 -2.35 2.11
CA LEU A 117 14.12 -1.52 1.63
C LEU A 117 14.56 -0.48 0.59
N ARG A 118 15.86 -0.16 0.53
CA ARG A 118 16.40 0.81 -0.42
C ARG A 118 16.54 0.23 -1.82
N ARG A 119 16.50 -1.09 -1.97
CA ARG A 119 16.44 -1.73 -3.29
C ARG A 119 15.04 -1.57 -3.86
N ALA A 120 14.93 -0.88 -5.00
CA ALA A 120 13.65 -0.55 -5.63
C ALA A 120 12.70 -1.76 -5.76
N HIS A 121 13.22 -2.91 -6.22
CA HIS A 121 12.42 -4.14 -6.34
C HIS A 121 11.89 -4.63 -4.98
N THR A 122 12.72 -4.64 -3.95
CA THR A 122 12.34 -5.08 -2.61
C THR A 122 11.36 -4.10 -1.96
N GLY A 123 11.60 -2.80 -2.07
CA GLY A 123 10.66 -1.77 -1.58
C GLY A 123 9.28 -1.91 -2.25
N ALA A 124 9.23 -2.16 -3.56
CA ALA A 124 7.98 -2.39 -4.28
C ALA A 124 7.26 -3.68 -3.82
N GLN A 125 7.99 -4.77 -3.58
CA GLN A 125 7.43 -6.01 -3.04
C GLN A 125 6.87 -5.84 -1.63
N VAL A 126 7.58 -5.12 -0.75
CA VAL A 126 7.11 -4.82 0.61
C VAL A 126 5.88 -3.92 0.57
N TRP A 127 5.87 -2.89 -0.29
CA TRP A 127 4.70 -2.06 -0.50
C TRP A 127 3.49 -2.89 -0.93
N TRP A 128 3.66 -3.80 -1.90
CA TRP A 128 2.61 -4.69 -2.38
C TRP A 128 2.08 -5.59 -1.26
N ALA A 129 2.97 -6.18 -0.45
CA ALA A 129 2.59 -7.01 0.69
C ALA A 129 1.70 -6.23 1.69
N ILE A 130 2.08 -4.99 2.01
CA ILE A 130 1.35 -4.13 2.96
C ILE A 130 -0.04 -3.79 2.40
N GLN A 131 -0.14 -3.41 1.13
CA GLN A 131 -1.44 -3.10 0.53
C GLN A 131 -2.35 -4.33 0.45
N TYR A 132 -1.78 -5.49 0.15
CA TYR A 132 -2.52 -6.75 0.12
C TYR A 132 -3.04 -7.15 1.51
N ASP A 133 -2.22 -7.07 2.56
CA ASP A 133 -2.66 -7.37 3.92
C ASP A 133 -3.79 -6.45 4.39
N ARG A 134 -3.74 -5.15 4.01
CA ARG A 134 -4.81 -4.18 4.28
C ARG A 134 -6.11 -4.48 3.51
N LEU A 135 -6.01 -4.95 2.27
CA LEU A 135 -7.16 -5.40 1.48
C LEU A 135 -7.85 -6.61 2.12
N VAL A 136 -7.08 -7.57 2.62
CA VAL A 136 -7.60 -8.83 3.18
C VAL A 136 -8.07 -8.68 4.64
N ARG A 137 -7.55 -7.68 5.37
CA ARG A 137 -7.99 -7.32 6.74
C ARG A 137 -8.72 -5.98 6.79
N PRO A 138 -9.95 -5.87 6.24
CA PRO A 138 -10.71 -4.63 6.29
C PRO A 138 -11.10 -4.30 7.73
N GLY A 139 -10.39 -3.33 8.33
CA GLY A 139 -10.57 -2.89 9.71
C GLY A 139 -9.47 -1.95 10.24
N ALA A 140 -8.35 -1.80 9.52
CA ALA A 140 -7.20 -1.02 9.98
C ALA A 140 -6.94 0.31 9.23
N THR A 141 -7.73 0.68 8.22
CA THR A 141 -7.39 1.81 7.34
C THR A 141 -8.48 2.87 7.30
N ASN A 142 -8.30 3.90 8.13
CA ASN A 142 -8.85 5.24 7.89
C ASN A 142 -7.86 5.96 6.97
N PHE A 143 -7.99 5.79 5.66
CA PHE A 143 -7.29 6.65 4.71
C PHE A 143 -8.02 7.99 4.68
N ALA A 144 -7.54 8.90 5.51
CA ALA A 144 -7.80 10.32 5.33
C ALA A 144 -7.33 10.73 3.92
N SER A 145 -8.26 11.35 3.22
CA SER A 145 -8.15 11.98 1.92
C SER A 145 -6.81 12.68 1.71
N ALA A 146 -6.11 12.32 0.64
CA ALA A 146 -5.10 13.16 -0.01
C ALA A 146 -5.38 13.07 -1.52
N ASN A 147 -5.64 14.14 -2.25
CA ASN A 147 -5.90 15.54 -1.94
C ASN A 147 -6.67 16.08 -3.16
N GLN A 148 -7.49 17.09 -2.94
CA GLN A 148 -7.93 18.01 -3.99
C GLN A 148 -6.73 18.86 -4.47
#